data_AF-A0A2N0NSC5-F1
#
_entry.id   AF-A0A2N0NSC5-F1
#
_cell.length_a   1.000
_cell.length_b   1.000
_cell.length_c   1.000
_cell.angle_alpha   90.00
_cell.angle_beta   90.00
_cell.angle_gamma   90.00
#
_symmetry.space_group_name_H-M   'P 1'
#
loop_
_entity.id
_entity.type
_entity.pdbx_description
1 polymer ?
#
loop_
_entity_poly.entity_id
_entity_poly.type
_entity_poly.pdbx_seq_one_letter_code
_entity_poly.pdbx_strand_id
1 'polypeptide(L)'
;MFLHIDNLMDLLVKSQLNLLLALFNTDTLKPLAIQKLDILTYELWYPGIPPSINKYIGKLSSPSYLSKSLALLEQYQIHLDLTVNYSITGGHTPIVDYLPNLSSNNYKSLRTKRIMFMDQLVLMDGNHLLTWDEVKRLNNNNYKGQKPKWFNLLDSDYTLSNYRTLTKWTYHWNANSQSCIIGKTYTQDTDAHSSITIMEHYVPVNDPLLLNTPPSHSSHFQPLVLVPCSGCHLNDFSLTLQDVRIKCSISTCTNRLSTFNTFHYTSLEHKKFKHIPFKKYFVSTKPLHSIRHNAHSIFLAHHNINTVPLHNSISQNTVSIDMDNSFKQIISTIQTSLIYDNRIKSSFIDIALEFSSFTDFQFYSDGSVSDIGTINSRSGFGWLQTNPLVPQLSFTGSTIFFSSSFKSESLAILTILLVLPFNATCHIYTDSQNCIDTFNQRLDLPVISPRRRLKQNNFLIWDLILC
;
A
#
# COMPACT_ATOMS: atom_id res chain seq x y z
N MET A 1 -19.29 1.29 -38.92
CA MET A 1 -19.00 0.14 -38.05
C MET A 1 -17.83 0.52 -37.17
N PHE A 2 -18.06 0.86 -35.90
CA PHE A 2 -16.97 1.19 -34.98
C PHE A 2 -16.15 -0.08 -34.74
N LEU A 3 -14.82 -0.02 -34.90
CA LEU A 3 -13.94 -1.14 -34.55
C LEU A 3 -14.20 -1.52 -33.08
N HIS A 4 -14.46 -2.79 -32.83
CA HIS A 4 -14.59 -3.31 -31.47
C HIS A 4 -13.21 -3.19 -30.80
N ILE A 5 -13.05 -2.22 -29.90
CA ILE A 5 -11.82 -2.08 -29.10
C ILE A 5 -11.98 -2.97 -27.89
N ASP A 6 -11.35 -4.14 -27.92
CA ASP A 6 -11.26 -5.01 -26.75
C ASP A 6 -10.48 -4.28 -25.63
N ASN A 7 -10.95 -4.42 -24.39
CA ASN A 7 -10.24 -3.94 -23.19
C ASN A 7 -10.01 -2.43 -23.16
N LEU A 8 -10.95 -1.66 -23.71
CA LEU A 8 -10.90 -0.19 -23.73
C LEU A 8 -10.59 0.40 -22.35
N MET A 9 -11.18 -0.14 -21.27
CA MET A 9 -10.92 0.34 -19.91
C MET A 9 -9.47 0.13 -19.48
N ASP A 10 -8.88 -1.03 -19.74
CA ASP A 10 -7.48 -1.30 -19.40
C ASP A 10 -6.51 -0.46 -20.22
N LEU A 11 -6.83 -0.25 -21.51
CA LEU A 11 -6.07 0.65 -22.39
C LEU A 11 -6.14 2.10 -21.89
N LEU A 12 -7.30 2.55 -21.42
CA LEU A 12 -7.47 3.86 -20.82
C LEU A 12 -6.66 3.99 -19.52
N VAL A 13 -6.70 2.99 -18.64
CA VAL A 13 -5.93 2.95 -17.38
C VAL A 13 -4.43 2.99 -17.67
N LYS A 14 -3.95 2.18 -18.62
CA LYS A 14 -2.55 2.16 -19.06
C LYS A 14 -2.12 3.53 -19.60
N SER A 15 -2.96 4.17 -20.40
CA SER A 15 -2.72 5.53 -20.91
C SER A 15 -2.65 6.55 -19.78
N GLN A 16 -3.58 6.50 -18.82
CA GLN A 16 -3.57 7.42 -17.66
C GLN A 16 -2.33 7.22 -16.79
N LEU A 17 -1.93 5.97 -16.54
CA LEU A 17 -0.73 5.65 -15.76
C LEU A 17 0.52 6.23 -16.41
N ASN A 18 0.69 6.05 -17.72
CA ASN A 18 1.82 6.61 -18.47
C ASN A 18 1.84 8.15 -18.43
N LEU A 19 0.68 8.79 -18.52
CA LEU A 19 0.55 10.24 -18.40
C LEU A 19 0.95 10.74 -17.00
N LEU A 20 0.52 10.05 -15.94
CA LEU A 20 0.89 10.41 -14.58
C LEU A 20 2.37 10.16 -14.30
N LEU A 21 2.93 9.04 -14.77
CA LEU A 21 4.37 8.76 -14.67
C LEU A 21 5.19 9.83 -15.39
N ALA A 22 4.79 10.23 -16.60
CA ALA A 22 5.45 11.31 -17.32
C ALA A 22 5.31 12.65 -16.58
N LEU A 23 4.13 12.95 -16.03
CA LEU A 23 3.90 14.20 -15.28
C LEU A 23 4.80 14.29 -14.04
N PHE A 24 4.90 13.24 -13.24
CA PHE A 24 5.63 13.27 -11.96
C PHE A 24 7.13 13.01 -12.09
N ASN A 25 7.60 12.33 -13.16
CA ASN A 25 9.01 11.98 -13.33
C ASN A 25 9.74 12.79 -14.42
N THR A 26 9.11 13.83 -14.99
CA THR A 26 9.77 14.72 -15.95
C THR A 26 10.08 16.07 -15.29
N ASP A 27 11.36 16.43 -15.20
CA ASP A 27 11.80 17.68 -14.54
C ASP A 27 11.16 18.94 -15.12
N THR A 28 10.97 19.00 -16.44
CA THR A 28 10.33 20.15 -17.10
C THR A 28 8.84 20.29 -16.75
N LEU A 29 8.18 19.21 -16.34
CA LEU A 29 6.77 19.19 -15.92
C LEU A 29 6.61 19.31 -14.40
N LYS A 30 7.70 19.33 -13.64
CA LYS A 30 7.69 19.42 -12.18
C LYS A 30 6.83 20.57 -11.63
N PRO A 31 6.87 21.81 -12.18
CA PRO A 31 5.99 22.89 -11.69
C PRO A 31 4.50 22.56 -11.87
N LEU A 32 4.15 21.93 -12.99
CA LEU A 32 2.78 21.49 -13.26
C LEU A 32 2.36 20.35 -12.31
N ALA A 33 3.26 19.40 -12.04
CA ALA A 33 3.02 18.32 -11.09
C ALA A 33 2.75 18.86 -9.68
N ILE A 34 3.57 19.79 -9.20
CA ILE A 34 3.37 20.46 -7.90
C ILE A 34 2.03 21.20 -7.87
N GLN A 35 1.70 21.96 -8.92
CA GLN A 35 0.41 22.65 -8.99
C GLN A 35 -0.78 21.67 -8.94
N LYS A 36 -0.68 20.50 -9.59
CA LYS A 36 -1.71 19.46 -9.53
C LYS A 36 -1.80 18.85 -8.13
N LEU A 37 -0.69 18.68 -7.43
CA LEU A 37 -0.68 18.25 -6.03
C LEU A 37 -1.30 19.30 -5.10
N ASP A 38 -1.06 20.59 -5.31
CA ASP A 38 -1.70 21.64 -4.52
C ASP A 38 -3.22 21.66 -4.70
N ILE A 39 -3.69 21.46 -5.93
CA ILE A 39 -5.12 21.32 -6.22
C ILE A 39 -5.68 20.08 -5.51
N LEU A 40 -5.01 18.93 -5.61
CA LEU A 40 -5.41 17.68 -4.95
C LEU A 40 -5.50 17.85 -3.43
N THR A 41 -4.45 18.43 -2.84
CA THR A 41 -4.35 18.76 -1.42
C THR A 41 -5.53 19.63 -0.99
N TYR A 42 -5.86 20.67 -1.77
CA TYR A 42 -6.99 21.53 -1.47
C TYR A 42 -8.34 20.82 -1.62
N GLU A 43 -8.51 20.02 -2.68
CA GLU A 43 -9.73 19.25 -2.96
C GLU A 43 -10.05 18.29 -1.83
N LEU A 44 -9.09 17.45 -1.45
CA LEU A 44 -9.26 16.41 -0.44
C LEU A 44 -9.01 16.90 0.99
N TRP A 45 -8.40 18.08 1.12
CA TRP A 45 -7.91 18.62 2.39
C TRP A 45 -7.00 17.61 3.11
N TYR A 46 -6.06 17.04 2.35
CA TYR A 46 -5.14 15.99 2.76
C TYR A 46 -3.73 16.34 2.26
N PRO A 47 -2.66 16.15 3.06
CA PRO A 47 -1.32 16.45 2.60
C PRO A 47 -0.82 15.37 1.62
N GLY A 48 -0.68 15.73 0.34
CA GLY A 48 -0.21 14.81 -0.70
C GLY A 48 -1.29 13.85 -1.21
N ILE A 49 -0.89 12.63 -1.59
CA ILE A 49 -1.79 11.60 -2.11
C ILE A 49 -2.28 10.72 -0.94
N PRO A 50 -3.60 10.68 -0.65
CA PRO A 50 -4.11 9.80 0.40
C PRO A 50 -3.99 8.32 0.01
N PRO A 51 -3.74 7.41 0.97
CA PRO A 51 -3.65 5.97 0.71
C PRO A 51 -4.98 5.35 0.25
N SER A 52 -6.12 5.98 0.56
CA SER A 52 -7.46 5.53 0.15
C SER A 52 -8.25 6.68 -0.46
N ILE A 53 -7.93 7.06 -1.69
CA ILE A 53 -8.48 8.27 -2.33
C ILE A 53 -10.00 8.16 -2.56
N ASN A 54 -10.51 6.96 -2.80
CA ASN A 54 -11.93 6.66 -3.00
C ASN A 54 -12.81 7.03 -1.80
N LYS A 55 -12.24 7.06 -0.58
CA LYS A 55 -12.92 7.54 0.64
C LYS A 55 -13.32 9.02 0.55
N TYR A 56 -12.57 9.81 -0.21
CA TYR A 56 -12.69 11.25 -0.28
C TYR A 56 -13.34 11.70 -1.60
N ILE A 57 -13.07 11.00 -2.71
CA ILE A 57 -13.47 11.45 -4.05
C ILE A 57 -14.98 11.56 -4.24
N GLY A 58 -15.77 10.65 -3.66
CA GLY A 58 -17.23 10.66 -3.75
C GLY A 58 -17.89 11.87 -3.10
N LYS A 59 -17.14 12.68 -2.35
CA LYS A 59 -17.60 13.90 -1.67
C LYS A 59 -17.32 15.16 -2.49
N LEU A 60 -16.58 15.05 -3.59
CA LEU A 60 -16.24 16.18 -4.46
C LEU A 60 -17.34 16.41 -5.49
N SER A 61 -17.78 17.66 -5.64
CA SER A 61 -18.74 18.06 -6.69
C SER A 61 -18.13 18.00 -8.09
N SER A 62 -16.85 18.34 -8.21
CA SER A 62 -16.14 18.45 -9.49
C SER A 62 -14.67 18.05 -9.30
N PRO A 63 -14.36 16.74 -9.21
CA PRO A 63 -12.99 16.29 -8.98
C PRO A 63 -12.09 16.65 -10.17
N SER A 64 -10.87 17.11 -9.87
CA SER A 64 -9.84 17.35 -10.88
C SER A 64 -9.48 16.08 -11.65
N TYR A 65 -8.80 16.28 -12.79
CA TYR A 65 -8.26 15.17 -13.58
C TYR A 65 -7.35 14.26 -12.73
N LEU A 66 -6.45 14.83 -11.91
CA LEU A 66 -5.55 14.04 -11.07
C LEU A 66 -6.34 13.19 -10.05
N SER A 67 -7.33 13.79 -9.37
CA SER A 67 -8.22 13.07 -8.45
C SER A 67 -8.93 11.90 -9.13
N LYS A 68 -9.52 12.14 -10.31
CA LYS A 68 -10.18 11.09 -11.10
C LYS A 68 -9.23 9.97 -11.53
N SER A 69 -8.05 10.33 -12.02
CA SER A 69 -7.04 9.35 -12.45
C SER A 69 -6.54 8.51 -11.29
N LEU A 70 -6.30 9.11 -10.12
CA LEU A 70 -5.89 8.39 -8.91
C LEU A 70 -6.98 7.43 -8.40
N ALA A 71 -8.24 7.85 -8.41
CA ALA A 71 -9.35 6.96 -8.03
C ALA A 71 -9.52 5.78 -8.99
N LEU A 72 -9.32 6.01 -10.29
CA LEU A 72 -9.30 4.95 -11.30
C LEU A 72 -8.14 3.97 -11.04
N LEU A 73 -6.94 4.46 -10.70
CA LEU A 73 -5.80 3.61 -10.37
C LEU A 73 -6.02 2.77 -9.10
N GLU A 74 -6.65 3.34 -8.08
CA GLU A 74 -6.97 2.61 -6.84
C GLU A 74 -7.92 1.43 -7.09
N GLN A 75 -8.84 1.52 -8.07
CA GLN A 75 -9.69 0.38 -8.46
C GLN A 75 -8.87 -0.83 -8.94
N TYR A 76 -7.68 -0.58 -9.48
CA TYR A 76 -6.73 -1.59 -9.93
C TYR A 76 -5.65 -1.92 -8.88
N GLN A 77 -5.80 -1.44 -7.64
CA GLN A 77 -4.81 -1.60 -6.55
C GLN A 77 -3.42 -1.02 -6.91
N ILE A 78 -3.39 0.01 -7.77
CA ILE A 78 -2.15 0.71 -8.12
C ILE A 78 -2.01 1.93 -7.19
N HIS A 79 -0.93 1.93 -6.42
CA HIS A 79 -0.56 3.06 -5.56
C HIS A 79 0.59 3.85 -6.18
N LEU A 80 0.53 5.18 -6.11
CA LEU A 80 1.58 6.07 -6.59
C LEU A 80 2.33 6.66 -5.41
N ASP A 81 3.63 6.40 -5.35
CA ASP A 81 4.53 7.07 -4.42
C ASP A 81 5.16 8.28 -5.10
N LEU A 82 5.12 9.42 -4.42
CA LEU A 82 5.68 10.66 -4.93
C LEU A 82 7.20 10.64 -4.80
N THR A 83 7.89 10.72 -5.94
CA THR A 83 9.34 10.93 -6.02
C THR A 83 9.73 12.41 -5.85
N VAL A 84 8.76 13.31 -6.00
CA VAL A 84 8.95 14.75 -5.83
C VAL A 84 8.84 15.13 -4.36
N ASN A 85 9.83 15.85 -3.84
CA ASN A 85 9.76 16.48 -2.51
C ASN A 85 8.58 17.48 -2.47
N TYR A 86 7.47 17.03 -1.90
CA TYR A 86 6.25 17.81 -1.68
C TYR A 86 5.96 17.87 -0.18
N SER A 87 6.37 18.96 0.46
CA SER A 87 6.19 19.16 1.90
C SER A 87 5.24 20.32 2.16
N ILE A 88 4.17 20.06 2.89
CA ILE A 88 3.28 21.09 3.41
C ILE A 88 3.66 21.36 4.87
N THR A 89 3.78 22.63 5.22
CA THR A 89 4.10 23.04 6.60
C THR A 89 2.86 23.02 7.49
N GLY A 90 3.04 22.79 8.78
CA GLY A 90 1.97 22.84 9.78
C GLY A 90 1.69 21.53 10.50
N GLY A 91 2.37 20.44 10.15
CA GLY A 91 2.30 19.17 10.86
C GLY A 91 2.57 17.97 9.97
N HIS A 92 2.40 16.78 10.53
CA HIS A 92 2.56 15.51 9.82
C HIS A 92 1.27 14.69 9.80
N THR A 93 0.36 14.93 10.74
CA THR A 93 -0.81 14.08 10.96
C THR A 93 -2.06 14.70 10.36
N PRO A 94 -2.65 14.18 9.28
CA PRO A 94 -3.83 14.77 8.64
C PRO A 94 -5.05 14.76 9.56
N ILE A 95 -5.69 15.91 9.75
CA ILE A 95 -6.88 16.03 10.61
C ILE A 95 -8.07 15.20 10.11
N VAL A 96 -8.17 15.02 8.79
CA VAL A 96 -9.25 14.26 8.14
C VAL A 96 -9.20 12.76 8.42
N ASP A 97 -8.08 12.25 8.92
CA ASP A 97 -7.96 10.85 9.36
C ASP A 97 -8.67 10.63 10.70
N TYR A 98 -8.74 11.64 11.55
CA TYR A 98 -9.54 11.65 12.79
C TYR A 98 -11.01 11.96 12.52
N LEU A 99 -11.31 12.61 11.39
CA LEU A 99 -12.66 13.07 11.02
C LEU A 99 -13.14 12.47 9.68
N PRO A 100 -13.45 11.16 9.64
CA PRO A 100 -13.74 10.46 8.37
C PRO A 100 -15.03 10.91 7.66
N ASN A 101 -15.98 11.55 8.36
CA ASN A 101 -17.29 11.93 7.81
C ASN A 101 -17.60 13.43 7.91
N LEU A 102 -16.64 14.25 7.48
CA LEU A 102 -16.82 15.69 7.35
C LEU A 102 -17.88 16.05 6.30
N SER A 103 -18.81 16.93 6.69
CA SER A 103 -19.72 17.58 5.74
C SER A 103 -19.00 18.66 4.93
N SER A 104 -19.58 19.10 3.80
CA SER A 104 -19.04 20.21 3.01
C SER A 104 -18.80 21.47 3.85
N ASN A 105 -19.67 21.76 4.82
CA ASN A 105 -19.51 22.89 5.73
C ASN A 105 -18.33 22.71 6.69
N ASN A 106 -18.00 21.47 7.10
CA ASN A 106 -16.82 21.22 7.92
C ASN A 106 -15.54 21.42 7.13
N TYR A 107 -15.46 20.94 5.87
CA TYR A 107 -14.32 21.23 4.99
C TYR A 107 -14.14 22.73 4.76
N LYS A 108 -15.21 23.48 4.50
CA LYS A 108 -15.15 24.96 4.39
C LYS A 108 -14.61 25.59 5.68
N SER A 109 -15.05 25.10 6.84
CA SER A 109 -14.56 25.59 8.13
C SER A 109 -13.08 25.29 8.36
N LEU A 110 -12.60 24.09 8.06
CA LEU A 110 -11.18 23.72 8.17
C LEU A 110 -10.31 24.55 7.22
N ARG A 111 -10.78 24.74 5.97
CA ARG A 111 -10.11 25.56 4.95
C ARG A 111 -9.96 27.02 5.36
N THR A 112 -11.05 27.65 5.77
CA THR A 112 -11.05 29.05 6.21
C THR A 112 -10.17 29.27 7.42
N LYS A 113 -10.05 28.26 8.29
CA LYS A 113 -9.16 28.29 9.46
C LYS A 113 -7.75 27.78 9.17
N ARG A 114 -7.44 27.30 7.96
CA ARG A 114 -6.13 26.72 7.60
C ARG A 114 -5.66 25.61 8.56
N ILE A 115 -6.60 24.78 9.01
CA ILE A 115 -6.34 23.64 9.89
C ILE A 115 -6.37 22.37 9.04
N MET A 116 -5.20 21.82 8.73
CA MET A 116 -5.03 20.59 7.95
C MET A 116 -4.45 19.46 8.81
N PHE A 117 -3.72 19.78 9.87
CA PHE A 117 -3.03 18.81 10.70
C PHE A 117 -3.59 18.78 12.12
N MET A 118 -3.52 17.60 12.73
CA MET A 118 -3.83 17.41 14.14
C MET A 118 -2.80 18.13 15.03
N ASP A 119 -1.55 18.21 14.56
CA ASP A 119 -0.43 18.93 15.19
C ASP A 119 -0.76 20.40 15.51
N GLN A 120 -1.67 21.03 14.75
CA GLN A 120 -2.10 22.41 14.97
C GLN A 120 -3.11 22.57 16.12
N LEU A 121 -3.66 21.47 16.63
CA LEU A 121 -4.70 21.44 17.66
C LEU A 121 -4.23 20.82 18.97
N VAL A 122 -2.99 20.32 19.02
CA VAL A 122 -2.43 19.66 20.20
C VAL A 122 -1.30 20.48 20.81
N LEU A 123 -1.00 20.20 22.08
CA LEU A 123 0.18 20.73 22.76
C LEU A 123 1.47 20.19 22.12
N MET A 124 2.62 20.75 22.51
CA MET A 124 3.95 20.38 21.98
C MET A 124 4.28 18.88 22.16
N ASP A 125 3.61 18.21 23.10
CA ASP A 125 3.74 16.77 23.34
C ASP A 125 2.97 15.90 22.33
N GLY A 126 2.15 16.50 21.47
CA GLY A 126 1.34 15.79 20.46
C GLY A 126 0.17 14.98 21.03
N ASN A 127 -0.04 14.99 22.35
CA ASN A 127 -0.95 14.07 23.04
C ASN A 127 -2.12 14.80 23.70
N HIS A 128 -2.02 16.08 24.01
CA HIS A 128 -3.10 16.81 24.66
C HIS A 128 -3.81 17.75 23.68
N LEU A 129 -5.12 17.57 23.52
CA LEU A 129 -5.95 18.42 22.66
C LEU A 129 -6.18 19.78 23.34
N LEU A 130 -5.74 20.85 22.70
CA LEU A 130 -5.97 22.21 23.17
C LEU A 130 -7.46 22.50 23.34
N THR A 131 -7.81 23.44 24.21
CA THR A 131 -9.16 24.02 24.24
C THR A 131 -9.37 24.90 23.01
N TRP A 132 -10.64 25.12 22.64
CA TRP A 132 -10.93 25.99 21.49
C TRP A 132 -10.46 27.44 21.71
N ASP A 133 -10.41 27.90 22.96
CA ASP A 133 -9.91 29.23 23.31
C ASP A 133 -8.38 29.32 23.19
N GLU A 134 -7.64 28.27 23.55
CA GLU A 134 -6.20 28.19 23.31
C GLU A 134 -5.89 28.14 21.81
N VAL A 135 -6.63 27.33 21.04
CA VAL A 135 -6.50 27.27 19.56
C VAL A 135 -6.73 28.66 18.94
N LYS A 136 -7.69 29.43 19.47
CA LYS A 136 -7.92 30.82 19.07
C LYS A 136 -6.72 31.71 19.40
N ARG A 137 -6.21 31.64 20.64
CA ARG A 137 -5.06 32.44 21.09
C ARG A 137 -3.81 32.17 20.27
N LEU A 138 -3.47 30.90 20.02
CA LEU A 138 -2.29 30.50 19.23
C LEU A 138 -2.36 30.96 17.77
N ASN A 139 -3.58 31.16 17.24
CA ASN A 139 -3.80 31.70 15.90
C ASN A 139 -4.12 33.20 15.91
N ASN A 140 -3.57 33.95 16.86
CA ASN A 140 -3.74 35.41 17.00
C ASN A 140 -5.21 35.86 17.05
N ASN A 141 -6.09 35.03 17.59
CA ASN A 141 -7.54 35.26 17.64
C ASN A 141 -8.20 35.51 16.27
N ASN A 142 -7.58 35.02 15.19
CA ASN A 142 -8.11 35.16 13.83
C ASN A 142 -9.42 34.38 13.62
N TYR A 143 -9.71 33.39 14.47
CA TYR A 143 -10.96 32.63 14.39
C TYR A 143 -12.08 33.33 15.15
N LYS A 144 -13.00 33.93 14.39
CA LYS A 144 -14.23 34.52 14.92
C LYS A 144 -15.37 33.49 15.01
N GLY A 145 -16.27 33.71 15.97
CA GLY A 145 -17.52 32.93 16.12
C GLY A 145 -17.44 31.77 17.13
N GLN A 146 -18.53 31.00 17.19
CA GLN A 146 -18.68 29.87 18.10
C GLN A 146 -17.73 28.71 17.77
N LYS A 147 -17.51 27.84 18.76
CA LYS A 147 -16.74 26.59 18.63
C LYS A 147 -17.30 25.73 17.48
N PRO A 148 -16.49 25.35 16.47
CA PRO A 148 -16.98 24.56 15.35
C PRO A 148 -17.48 23.18 15.77
N LYS A 149 -18.53 22.69 15.10
CA LYS A 149 -19.10 21.35 15.36
C LYS A 149 -18.08 20.22 15.17
N TRP A 150 -17.21 20.34 14.17
CA TRP A 150 -16.17 19.32 13.92
C TRP A 150 -15.17 19.23 15.07
N PHE A 151 -14.90 20.34 15.77
CA PHE A 151 -14.01 20.36 16.93
C PHE A 151 -14.69 19.72 18.14
N ASN A 152 -16.01 19.91 18.31
CA ASN A 152 -16.76 19.20 19.34
C ASN A 152 -16.71 17.68 19.15
N LEU A 153 -16.77 17.19 17.90
CA LEU A 153 -16.62 15.77 17.59
C LEU A 153 -15.23 15.25 17.96
N LEU A 154 -14.17 16.01 17.65
CA LEU A 154 -12.81 15.66 18.08
C LEU A 154 -12.72 15.56 19.61
N ASP A 155 -13.30 16.54 20.30
CA ASP A 155 -13.31 16.62 21.76
C ASP A 155 -14.06 15.43 22.37
N SER A 156 -15.26 15.11 21.88
CA SER A 156 -16.10 14.04 22.43
C SER A 156 -15.56 12.64 22.15
N ASP A 157 -15.04 12.41 20.95
CA ASP A 157 -14.74 11.07 20.46
C ASP A 157 -13.32 10.64 20.84
N TYR A 158 -12.41 11.62 20.97
CA TYR A 158 -10.99 11.37 21.17
C TYR A 158 -10.43 11.88 22.49
N THR A 159 -11.21 12.52 23.38
CA THR A 159 -10.76 12.81 24.75
C THR A 159 -11.61 12.06 25.78
N LEU A 160 -10.95 11.37 26.73
CA LEU A 160 -11.64 10.62 27.81
C LEU A 160 -11.44 11.27 29.19
N SER A 161 -10.37 12.03 29.40
CA SER A 161 -9.97 12.58 30.70
C SER A 161 -10.32 14.07 30.85
N ASN A 162 -10.36 14.56 32.10
CA ASN A 162 -10.39 15.99 32.42
C ASN A 162 -9.17 16.76 31.85
N TYR A 163 -8.13 16.04 31.45
CA TYR A 163 -6.88 16.57 30.91
C TYR A 163 -6.86 16.65 29.37
N ARG A 164 -7.96 16.30 28.68
CA ARG A 164 -8.11 16.40 27.20
C ARG A 164 -7.07 15.60 26.41
N THR A 165 -6.54 14.51 26.98
CA THR A 165 -5.58 13.62 26.32
C THR A 165 -6.23 12.88 25.14
N LEU A 166 -5.56 12.84 23.99
CA LEU A 166 -5.98 12.10 22.81
C LEU A 166 -5.88 10.60 23.06
N THR A 167 -7.03 9.96 22.91
CA THR A 167 -7.21 8.55 23.20
C THR A 167 -6.88 7.73 21.96
N LYS A 168 -6.03 6.73 22.13
CA LYS A 168 -5.61 5.82 21.06
C LYS A 168 -6.06 4.41 21.41
N TRP A 169 -6.49 3.66 20.41
CA TRP A 169 -6.78 2.24 20.58
C TRP A 169 -5.48 1.48 20.54
N THR A 170 -5.19 0.75 21.61
CA THR A 170 -3.93 0.05 21.81
C THR A 170 -4.14 -1.40 22.15
N TYR A 171 -3.12 -2.19 21.85
CA TYR A 171 -3.10 -3.60 22.20
C TYR A 171 -1.70 -4.05 22.60
N HIS A 172 -1.62 -5.03 23.50
CA HIS A 172 -0.36 -5.66 23.87
C HIS A 172 -0.59 -7.12 24.26
N TRP A 173 0.47 -7.91 24.26
CA TRP A 173 0.43 -9.28 24.74
C TRP A 173 0.71 -9.29 26.24
N ASN A 174 -0.16 -9.93 27.02
CA ASN A 174 0.08 -10.19 28.42
C ASN A 174 0.50 -11.64 28.60
N ALA A 175 1.74 -11.84 29.04
CA ALA A 175 2.33 -13.16 29.24
C ALA A 175 1.58 -13.96 30.32
N ASN A 176 1.13 -13.31 31.40
CA ASN A 176 0.50 -13.97 32.53
C ASN A 176 -0.86 -14.56 32.17
N SER A 177 -1.65 -13.83 31.37
CA SER A 177 -2.96 -14.27 30.91
C SER A 177 -2.93 -14.99 29.55
N GLN A 178 -1.75 -15.11 28.94
CA GLN A 178 -1.54 -15.63 27.57
C GLN A 178 -2.54 -15.08 26.55
N SER A 179 -2.85 -13.79 26.68
CA SER A 179 -3.91 -13.16 25.90
C SER A 179 -3.53 -11.75 25.47
N CYS A 180 -4.15 -11.31 24.38
CA CYS A 180 -3.98 -9.94 23.91
C CYS A 180 -4.95 -9.03 24.66
N ILE A 181 -4.39 -8.04 25.36
CA ILE A 181 -5.15 -7.01 26.06
C ILE A 181 -5.38 -5.86 25.10
N ILE A 182 -6.63 -5.42 24.98
CA ILE A 182 -7.06 -4.34 24.08
C ILE A 182 -7.66 -3.24 24.93
N GLY A 183 -7.27 -1.99 24.70
CA GLY A 183 -7.81 -0.87 25.44
C GLY A 183 -7.76 0.44 24.70
N LYS A 184 -8.47 1.43 25.26
CA LYS A 184 -8.45 2.81 24.79
C LYS A 184 -7.66 3.64 25.78
N THR A 185 -6.51 4.16 25.37
CA THR A 185 -5.60 4.92 26.24
C THR A 185 -6.23 6.24 26.67
N TYR A 186 -5.96 6.67 27.88
CA TYR A 186 -6.38 8.01 28.35
C TYR A 186 -5.32 8.74 29.18
N THR A 187 -4.30 8.05 29.67
CA THR A 187 -3.04 8.67 30.08
C THR A 187 -1.86 7.86 29.53
N GLN A 188 -0.80 8.57 29.16
CA GLN A 188 0.44 7.98 28.69
C GLN A 188 1.58 8.83 29.22
N ASP A 189 2.49 8.21 29.97
CA ASP A 189 3.74 8.80 30.39
C ASP A 189 4.87 8.14 29.62
N THR A 190 5.73 8.92 28.97
CA THR A 190 6.75 8.41 28.05
C THR A 190 8.12 8.94 28.43
N ASP A 191 8.96 8.03 28.90
CA ASP A 191 10.39 8.26 29.08
C ASP A 191 11.17 7.92 27.81
N ALA A 192 12.48 8.20 27.80
CA ALA A 192 13.36 7.95 26.66
C ALA A 192 13.41 6.48 26.18
N HIS A 193 13.02 5.52 27.02
CA HIS A 193 13.13 4.08 26.75
C HIS A 193 11.84 3.27 26.99
N SER A 194 10.82 3.86 27.63
CA SER A 194 9.58 3.16 27.98
C SER A 194 8.38 4.10 28.07
N SER A 195 7.21 3.61 27.69
CA SER A 195 5.93 4.30 27.89
C SER A 195 5.06 3.52 28.88
N ILE A 196 4.71 4.15 30.00
CA ILE A 196 3.64 3.69 30.88
C ILE A 196 2.33 4.20 30.31
N THR A 197 1.43 3.29 29.97
CA THR A 197 0.14 3.61 29.36
C THR A 197 -0.97 3.10 30.25
N ILE A 198 -1.89 3.99 30.61
CA ILE A 198 -3.13 3.61 31.28
C ILE A 198 -4.28 3.66 30.27
N MET A 199 -5.07 2.60 30.24
CA MET A 199 -6.14 2.42 29.28
C MET A 199 -7.42 1.86 29.89
N GLU A 200 -8.55 2.30 29.35
CA GLU A 200 -9.86 1.66 29.59
C GLU A 200 -9.85 0.32 28.85
N HIS A 201 -10.09 -0.78 29.57
CA HIS A 201 -10.02 -2.12 29.01
C HIS A 201 -11.30 -2.49 28.23
N TYR A 202 -11.12 -3.06 27.03
CA TYR A 202 -12.20 -3.54 26.17
C TYR A 202 -12.02 -5.02 25.82
N VAL A 203 -13.14 -5.74 25.75
CA VAL A 203 -13.17 -7.17 25.44
C VAL A 203 -13.90 -7.43 24.11
N PRO A 204 -13.47 -8.45 23.35
CA PRO A 204 -14.18 -8.85 22.14
C PRO A 204 -15.55 -9.44 22.46
N VAL A 205 -16.56 -9.11 21.64
CA VAL A 205 -17.86 -9.79 21.66
C VAL A 205 -17.71 -11.12 20.94
N ASN A 206 -17.92 -12.23 21.66
CA ASN A 206 -17.75 -13.59 21.13
C ASN A 206 -19.07 -14.30 20.81
N ASP A 207 -20.22 -13.62 20.90
CA ASP A 207 -21.52 -14.24 20.68
C ASP A 207 -21.88 -14.29 19.17
N PRO A 208 -21.94 -15.48 18.55
CA PRO A 208 -22.25 -15.64 17.13
C PRO A 208 -23.64 -15.12 16.77
N LEU A 209 -24.59 -15.19 17.70
CA LEU A 209 -25.98 -14.75 17.51
C LEU A 209 -26.07 -13.22 17.43
N LEU A 210 -25.14 -12.50 18.08
CA LEU A 210 -25.06 -11.04 18.06
C LEU A 210 -24.24 -10.49 16.88
N LEU A 211 -23.47 -11.33 16.19
CA LEU A 211 -22.59 -10.93 15.09
C LEU A 211 -23.20 -11.16 13.70
N ASN A 212 -24.39 -11.78 13.61
CA ASN A 212 -25.11 -12.06 12.36
C ASN A 212 -24.23 -12.69 11.26
N THR A 213 -23.36 -13.64 11.63
CA THR A 213 -22.54 -14.37 10.67
C THR A 213 -23.17 -15.73 10.34
N PRO A 214 -23.43 -16.05 9.06
CA PRO A 214 -23.84 -17.41 8.70
C PRO A 214 -22.70 -18.41 9.02
N PRO A 215 -23.01 -19.66 9.37
CA PRO A 215 -22.01 -20.70 9.56
C PRO A 215 -21.52 -21.14 8.18
N SER A 216 -20.45 -20.53 7.67
CA SER A 216 -19.81 -21.02 6.44
C SER A 216 -18.28 -21.02 6.54
N HIS A 217 -17.71 -22.10 6.02
CA HIS A 217 -16.34 -22.58 6.08
C HIS A 217 -15.31 -21.72 5.31
N SER A 218 -15.33 -20.39 5.46
CA SER A 218 -14.28 -19.53 4.89
C SER A 218 -13.62 -18.66 5.95
N SER A 219 -12.33 -18.85 6.15
CA SER A 219 -11.42 -18.11 7.01
C SER A 219 -11.12 -16.70 6.49
N HIS A 220 -12.16 -15.93 6.15
CA HIS A 220 -12.01 -14.59 5.61
C HIS A 220 -12.81 -13.58 6.45
N PHE A 221 -12.08 -12.81 7.27
CA PHE A 221 -12.47 -11.55 7.89
C PHE A 221 -13.75 -11.56 8.77
N GLN A 222 -13.65 -12.07 10.00
CA GLN A 222 -14.60 -11.71 11.05
C GLN A 222 -14.29 -10.32 11.62
N PRO A 223 -15.24 -9.37 11.59
CA PRO A 223 -15.06 -8.04 12.16
C PRO A 223 -15.02 -8.11 13.68
N LEU A 224 -14.00 -7.49 14.29
CA LEU A 224 -13.82 -7.45 15.73
C LEU A 224 -14.70 -6.33 16.33
N VAL A 225 -15.70 -6.72 17.12
CA VAL A 225 -16.53 -5.81 17.92
C VAL A 225 -16.03 -5.80 19.36
N LEU A 226 -15.80 -4.61 19.91
CA LEU A 226 -15.24 -4.37 21.24
C LEU A 226 -16.25 -3.67 22.14
N VAL A 227 -16.36 -4.15 23.39
CA VAL A 227 -17.22 -3.56 24.43
C VAL A 227 -16.43 -3.30 25.70
N PRO A 228 -16.79 -2.28 26.50
CA PRO A 228 -16.10 -1.98 27.75
C PRO A 228 -16.10 -3.21 28.67
N CYS A 229 -14.95 -3.54 29.23
CA CYS A 229 -14.85 -4.61 30.21
C CYS A 229 -15.64 -4.24 31.47
N SER A 230 -16.45 -5.17 31.98
CA SER A 230 -17.24 -5.00 33.20
C SER A 230 -16.41 -5.09 34.49
N GLY A 231 -15.11 -5.32 34.38
CA GLY A 231 -14.19 -5.62 35.48
C GLY A 231 -13.60 -7.02 35.32
N CYS A 232 -12.27 -7.11 35.28
CA CYS A 232 -11.54 -8.39 35.23
C CYS A 232 -10.40 -8.38 36.25
N HIS A 233 -9.70 -9.51 36.37
CA HIS A 233 -8.55 -9.67 37.28
C HIS A 233 -7.37 -8.74 36.96
N LEU A 234 -7.33 -8.13 35.77
CA LEU A 234 -6.30 -7.17 35.37
C LEU A 234 -6.65 -5.73 35.78
N ASN A 235 -7.83 -5.51 36.35
CA ASN A 235 -8.28 -4.18 36.74
C ASN A 235 -7.43 -3.63 37.89
N ASP A 236 -6.82 -2.46 37.67
CA ASP A 236 -6.19 -1.68 38.72
C ASP A 236 -7.24 -0.79 39.41
N PHE A 237 -7.69 -1.24 40.58
CA PHE A 237 -8.71 -0.57 41.36
C PHE A 237 -8.31 0.85 41.77
N SER A 238 -7.01 1.14 41.94
CA SER A 238 -6.52 2.46 42.32
C SER A 238 -6.77 3.52 41.23
N LEU A 239 -6.76 3.10 39.97
CA LEU A 239 -6.98 3.97 38.80
C LEU A 239 -8.47 4.18 38.50
N THR A 240 -9.32 3.18 38.81
CA THR A 240 -10.78 3.29 38.62
C THR A 240 -11.47 4.27 39.58
N LEU A 241 -10.83 4.60 40.71
CA LEU A 241 -11.36 5.57 41.69
C LEU A 241 -11.34 7.01 41.17
N GLN A 242 -10.59 7.29 40.10
CA GLN A 242 -10.44 8.64 39.53
C GLN A 242 -11.56 9.01 38.54
N ASP A 243 -12.24 8.03 37.92
CA ASP A 243 -13.32 8.26 36.96
C ASP A 243 -14.39 7.18 37.04
N VAL A 244 -15.56 7.55 37.60
CA VAL A 244 -16.72 6.66 37.82
C VAL A 244 -17.27 6.04 36.52
N ARG A 245 -16.89 6.57 35.35
CA ARG A 245 -17.30 6.05 34.03
C ARG A 245 -16.51 4.81 33.60
N ILE A 246 -15.30 4.61 34.15
CA ILE A 246 -14.38 3.53 33.77
C ILE A 246 -14.49 2.39 34.78
N LYS A 247 -15.02 1.26 34.34
CA LYS A 247 -15.19 0.07 35.19
C LYS A 247 -13.95 -0.80 35.27
N CYS A 248 -13.06 -0.71 34.28
CA CYS A 248 -11.86 -1.52 34.21
C CYS A 248 -10.71 -0.69 33.60
N SER A 249 -9.68 -0.41 34.39
CA SER A 249 -8.47 0.28 33.97
C SER A 249 -7.27 -0.64 34.08
N ILE A 250 -6.37 -0.59 33.10
CA ILE A 250 -5.14 -1.38 33.08
C ILE A 250 -3.97 -0.42 32.84
N SER A 251 -2.96 -0.51 33.70
CA SER A 251 -1.66 0.13 33.49
C SER A 251 -0.69 -0.89 32.89
N THR A 252 0.02 -0.49 31.85
CA THR A 252 1.02 -1.33 31.18
C THR A 252 2.25 -0.51 30.80
N CYS A 253 3.43 -1.07 31.04
CA CYS A 253 4.69 -0.48 30.57
C CYS A 253 5.08 -1.17 29.25
N THR A 254 5.23 -0.40 28.18
CA THR A 254 5.61 -0.91 26.86
C THR A 254 6.75 -0.09 26.26
N ASN A 255 7.71 -0.73 25.60
CA ASN A 255 8.78 -0.02 24.90
C ASN A 255 8.27 0.74 23.67
N ARG A 256 7.20 0.23 23.04
CA ARG A 256 6.53 0.88 21.91
C ARG A 256 5.04 0.61 21.96
N LEU A 257 4.26 1.69 21.85
CA LEU A 257 2.82 1.61 21.84
C LEU A 257 2.31 1.03 20.50
N SER A 258 1.60 -0.10 20.56
CA SER A 258 0.99 -0.73 19.38
C SER A 258 -0.46 -0.27 19.24
N THR A 259 -0.79 0.33 18.10
CA THR A 259 -2.09 0.99 17.88
C THR A 259 -2.90 0.41 16.73
N PHE A 260 -4.22 0.62 16.76
CA PHE A 260 -5.16 0.35 15.66
C PHE A 260 -6.27 1.40 15.64
N ASN A 261 -7.16 1.32 14.64
CA ASN A 261 -8.28 2.26 14.49
C ASN A 261 -9.62 1.53 14.58
N THR A 262 -10.68 2.26 14.88
CA THR A 262 -12.06 1.76 14.87
C THR A 262 -12.88 2.48 13.81
N PHE A 263 -13.84 1.77 13.20
CA PHE A 263 -14.85 2.37 12.35
C PHE A 263 -15.72 3.34 13.13
N HIS A 264 -15.97 4.50 12.53
CA HIS A 264 -16.82 5.55 13.08
C HIS A 264 -18.30 5.10 13.12
N TYR A 265 -19.09 5.59 14.10
CA TYR A 265 -20.47 5.14 14.34
C TYR A 265 -21.42 5.32 13.13
N THR A 266 -21.10 6.25 12.24
CA THR A 266 -21.86 6.51 11.01
C THR A 266 -21.44 5.67 9.81
N SER A 267 -20.35 4.91 9.89
CA SER A 267 -19.84 4.11 8.77
C SER A 267 -20.78 2.94 8.44
N LEU A 268 -20.71 2.44 7.20
CA LEU A 268 -21.52 1.30 6.77
C LEU A 268 -21.18 0.05 7.60
N GLU A 269 -19.90 -0.15 7.87
CA GLU A 269 -19.35 -1.25 8.65
C GLU A 269 -19.84 -1.22 10.09
N HIS A 270 -19.87 -0.04 10.73
CA HIS A 270 -20.43 0.09 12.08
C HIS A 270 -21.95 -0.07 12.10
N LYS A 271 -22.65 0.43 11.07
CA LYS A 271 -24.12 0.33 10.93
C LYS A 271 -24.61 -1.12 10.86
N LYS A 272 -23.81 -2.05 10.33
CA LYS A 272 -24.13 -3.50 10.30
C LYS A 272 -24.39 -4.05 11.70
N PHE A 273 -23.77 -3.49 12.73
CA PHE A 273 -23.83 -3.97 14.12
C PHE A 273 -24.77 -3.16 15.02
N LYS A 274 -25.66 -2.34 14.45
CA LYS A 274 -26.63 -1.54 15.23
C LYS A 274 -27.61 -2.34 16.09
N HIS A 275 -27.78 -3.62 15.78
CA HIS A 275 -28.70 -4.52 16.47
C HIS A 275 -28.13 -5.05 17.80
N ILE A 276 -26.85 -4.80 18.08
CA ILE A 276 -26.17 -5.26 19.29
C ILE A 276 -26.75 -4.54 20.54
N PRO A 277 -27.05 -5.25 21.64
CA PRO A 277 -27.72 -4.69 22.82
C PRO A 277 -26.82 -3.84 23.74
N PHE A 278 -25.58 -3.55 23.34
CA PHE A 278 -24.63 -2.80 24.16
C PHE A 278 -24.78 -1.28 23.95
N LYS A 279 -24.91 -0.52 25.04
CA LYS A 279 -24.99 0.96 25.00
C LYS A 279 -23.73 1.63 24.44
N LYS A 280 -22.55 1.01 24.62
CA LYS A 280 -21.24 1.51 24.16
C LYS A 280 -20.48 0.33 23.53
N TYR A 281 -20.25 0.38 22.22
CA TYR A 281 -19.48 -0.61 21.48
C TYR A 281 -18.69 0.04 20.34
N PHE A 282 -17.61 -0.62 19.90
CA PHE A 282 -16.75 -0.17 18.81
C PHE A 282 -16.45 -1.30 17.84
N VAL A 283 -16.23 -0.98 16.58
CA VAL A 283 -15.88 -1.97 15.54
C VAL A 283 -14.47 -1.67 15.06
N SER A 284 -13.55 -2.63 15.21
CA SER A 284 -12.15 -2.49 14.82
C SER A 284 -11.97 -2.55 13.30
N THR A 285 -11.00 -1.79 12.77
CA THR A 285 -10.56 -1.91 11.37
C THR A 285 -9.68 -3.13 11.12
N LYS A 286 -9.14 -3.75 12.17
CA LYS A 286 -8.33 -4.97 12.12
C LYS A 286 -9.06 -6.15 12.78
N PRO A 287 -9.01 -7.37 12.21
CA PRO A 287 -9.62 -8.54 12.83
C PRO A 287 -8.81 -8.99 14.05
N LEU A 288 -9.47 -9.70 14.98
CA LEU A 288 -8.88 -10.11 16.25
C LEU A 288 -7.61 -10.94 16.08
N HIS A 289 -7.59 -11.87 15.11
CA HIS A 289 -6.43 -12.72 14.85
C HIS A 289 -5.19 -11.90 14.48
N SER A 290 -5.32 -10.90 13.60
CA SER A 290 -4.20 -10.03 13.22
C SER A 290 -3.68 -9.21 14.41
N ILE A 291 -4.58 -8.70 15.26
CA ILE A 291 -4.19 -7.98 16.47
C ILE A 291 -3.42 -8.91 17.42
N ARG A 292 -3.93 -10.13 17.67
CA ARG A 292 -3.27 -11.13 18.53
C ARG A 292 -1.90 -11.53 18.02
N HIS A 293 -1.80 -11.86 16.72
CA HIS A 293 -0.55 -12.24 16.08
C HIS A 293 0.50 -11.13 16.22
N ASN A 294 0.15 -9.89 15.87
CA ASN A 294 1.07 -8.76 15.99
C ASN A 294 1.49 -8.52 17.45
N ALA A 295 0.55 -8.59 18.39
CA ALA A 295 0.85 -8.43 19.82
C ALA A 295 1.89 -9.45 20.30
N HIS A 296 1.69 -10.72 19.93
CA HIS A 296 2.56 -11.82 20.32
C HIS A 296 3.94 -11.71 19.65
N SER A 297 3.99 -11.43 18.35
CA SER A 297 5.26 -11.28 17.63
C SER A 297 6.10 -10.11 18.17
N ILE A 298 5.46 -9.00 18.57
CA ILE A 298 6.14 -7.87 19.21
C ILE A 298 6.69 -8.26 20.59
N PHE A 299 5.91 -9.01 21.37
CA PHE A 299 6.37 -9.55 22.66
C PHE A 299 7.56 -10.49 22.51
N LEU A 300 7.51 -11.43 21.55
CA LEU A 300 8.63 -12.33 21.26
C LEU A 300 9.89 -11.57 20.85
N ALA A 301 9.76 -10.59 19.94
CA ALA A 301 10.87 -9.76 19.50
C ALA A 301 11.49 -8.96 20.66
N HIS A 302 10.66 -8.43 21.56
CA HIS A 302 11.11 -7.68 22.74
C HIS A 302 11.88 -8.55 23.73
N HIS A 303 11.47 -9.81 23.91
CA HIS A 303 12.15 -10.77 24.77
C HIS A 303 13.30 -11.53 24.08
N ASN A 304 13.70 -11.13 22.87
CA ASN A 304 14.73 -11.79 22.04
C ASN A 304 14.44 -13.29 21.81
N ILE A 305 13.16 -13.68 21.77
CA ILE A 305 12.75 -15.04 21.49
C ILE A 305 12.66 -15.19 19.96
N ASN A 306 13.78 -15.58 19.34
CA ASN A 306 13.84 -15.86 17.91
C ASN A 306 13.01 -17.12 17.60
N THR A 307 11.76 -16.96 17.18
CA THR A 307 11.06 -18.00 16.44
C THR A 307 11.58 -17.99 15.01
N VAL A 308 12.57 -18.83 14.74
CA VAL A 308 13.01 -19.12 13.37
C VAL A 308 11.78 -19.62 12.61
N PRO A 309 11.31 -18.95 11.54
CA PRO A 309 10.37 -19.57 10.61
C PRO A 309 11.04 -20.85 10.12
N LEU A 310 10.34 -21.98 10.12
CA LEU A 310 10.87 -23.28 9.68
C LEU A 310 11.29 -23.19 8.20
N HIS A 311 12.49 -22.66 7.96
CA HIS A 311 13.13 -22.58 6.67
C HIS A 311 14.28 -23.56 6.74
N ASN A 312 14.14 -24.67 6.03
CA ASN A 312 15.19 -25.66 5.85
C ASN A 312 16.45 -24.93 5.35
N SER A 313 17.45 -24.85 6.21
CA SER A 313 18.77 -24.32 5.89
C SER A 313 19.52 -25.36 5.06
N ILE A 314 19.49 -25.21 3.74
CA ILE A 314 20.54 -25.79 2.89
C ILE A 314 21.72 -24.82 2.96
N SER A 315 22.80 -25.28 3.60
CA SER A 315 24.10 -24.63 3.67
C SER A 315 24.60 -24.29 2.27
N GLN A 316 24.74 -23.00 1.95
CA GLN A 316 25.48 -22.54 0.78
C GLN A 316 26.97 -22.60 1.11
N ASN A 317 27.63 -23.68 0.71
CA ASN A 317 29.08 -23.69 0.54
C ASN A 317 29.41 -22.82 -0.67
N THR A 318 29.97 -21.64 -0.42
CA THR A 318 30.56 -20.79 -1.46
C THR A 318 31.84 -21.43 -1.97
N VAL A 319 31.76 -22.14 -3.09
CA VAL A 319 32.92 -22.47 -3.93
C VAL A 319 33.19 -21.27 -4.82
N SER A 320 34.33 -20.63 -4.61
CA SER A 320 34.86 -19.57 -5.47
C SER A 320 35.32 -20.19 -6.79
N ILE A 321 34.48 -20.07 -7.81
CA ILE A 321 34.86 -20.29 -9.21
C ILE A 321 35.14 -18.91 -9.79
N ASP A 322 36.35 -18.70 -10.28
CA ASP A 322 36.73 -17.54 -11.09
C ASP A 322 35.89 -17.55 -12.38
N MET A 323 34.67 -17.00 -12.29
CA MET A 323 33.80 -16.79 -13.45
C MET A 323 34.22 -15.52 -14.18
N ASP A 324 34.42 -15.68 -15.49
CA ASP A 324 34.82 -14.69 -16.47
C ASP A 324 34.01 -13.38 -16.34
N ASN A 325 34.63 -12.22 -16.57
CA ASN A 325 33.98 -10.91 -16.33
C ASN A 325 32.70 -10.71 -17.17
N SER A 326 32.64 -11.32 -18.36
CA SER A 326 31.45 -11.37 -19.21
C SER A 326 30.28 -12.09 -18.52
N PHE A 327 30.56 -13.16 -17.78
CA PHE A 327 29.57 -13.97 -17.11
C PHE A 327 28.95 -13.25 -15.90
N LYS A 328 29.78 -12.54 -15.12
CA LYS A 328 29.32 -11.68 -14.03
C LYS A 328 28.35 -10.60 -14.53
N GLN A 329 28.60 -10.08 -15.73
CA GLN A 329 27.76 -9.05 -16.32
C GLN A 329 26.41 -9.61 -16.82
N ILE A 330 26.35 -10.82 -17.39
CA ILE A 330 25.07 -11.49 -17.73
C ILE A 330 24.24 -11.73 -16.46
N ILE A 331 24.85 -12.31 -15.41
CA ILE A 331 24.15 -12.52 -14.13
C ILE A 331 23.63 -11.20 -13.57
N SER A 332 24.47 -10.16 -13.56
CA SER A 332 24.07 -8.83 -13.09
C SER A 332 22.89 -8.30 -13.89
N THR A 333 22.92 -8.40 -15.22
CA THR A 333 21.84 -7.96 -16.10
C THR A 333 20.55 -8.71 -15.81
N ILE A 334 20.57 -10.04 -15.68
CA ILE A 334 19.38 -10.85 -15.32
C ILE A 334 18.85 -10.48 -13.93
N GLN A 335 19.74 -10.18 -12.98
CA GLN A 335 19.34 -9.76 -11.64
C GLN A 335 18.65 -8.40 -11.63
N THR A 336 19.09 -7.46 -12.48
CA THR A 336 18.62 -6.07 -12.51
C THR A 336 17.53 -5.76 -13.56
N SER A 337 17.45 -6.51 -14.65
CA SER A 337 16.67 -6.11 -15.83
C SER A 337 15.16 -6.12 -15.60
N LEU A 338 14.63 -6.97 -14.70
CA LEU A 338 13.19 -7.11 -14.44
C LEU A 338 12.87 -7.62 -13.01
N ILE A 339 11.70 -7.21 -12.48
CA ILE A 339 11.15 -7.69 -11.21
C ILE A 339 10.53 -9.08 -11.43
N TYR A 340 11.38 -10.10 -11.43
CA TYR A 340 10.96 -11.50 -11.52
C TYR A 340 10.99 -12.21 -10.16
N ASP A 341 10.19 -13.28 -10.05
CA ASP A 341 10.34 -14.27 -8.98
C ASP A 341 11.77 -14.84 -9.02
N ASN A 342 12.39 -14.99 -7.85
CA ASN A 342 13.75 -15.53 -7.72
C ASN A 342 13.91 -16.89 -8.42
N ARG A 343 12.84 -17.70 -8.49
CA ARG A 343 12.86 -18.99 -9.22
C ARG A 343 13.08 -18.83 -10.72
N ILE A 344 12.46 -17.81 -11.32
CA ILE A 344 12.62 -17.52 -12.77
C ILE A 344 14.04 -16.97 -13.02
N LYS A 345 14.54 -16.11 -12.13
CA LYS A 345 15.92 -15.61 -12.22
C LYS A 345 16.94 -16.74 -12.17
N SER A 346 16.77 -17.69 -11.24
CA SER A 346 17.63 -18.88 -11.18
C SER A 346 17.57 -19.68 -12.49
N SER A 347 16.36 -19.96 -12.99
CA SER A 347 16.21 -20.67 -14.27
C SER A 347 16.89 -19.97 -15.45
N PHE A 348 16.84 -18.64 -15.54
CA PHE A 348 17.56 -17.90 -16.58
C PHE A 348 19.07 -17.94 -16.40
N ILE A 349 19.59 -17.91 -15.17
CA ILE A 349 21.02 -18.06 -14.92
C ILE A 349 21.47 -19.47 -15.34
N ASP A 350 20.70 -20.51 -15.04
CA ASP A 350 21.01 -21.89 -15.42
C ASP A 350 21.04 -22.06 -16.94
N ILE A 351 20.06 -21.49 -17.66
CA ILE A 351 20.04 -21.47 -19.13
C ILE A 351 21.24 -20.70 -19.69
N ALA A 352 21.55 -19.52 -19.13
CA ALA A 352 22.67 -18.71 -19.59
C ALA A 352 24.03 -19.41 -19.34
N LEU A 353 24.15 -20.20 -18.27
CA LEU A 353 25.32 -21.05 -18.01
C LEU A 353 25.49 -22.08 -19.14
N GLU A 354 24.41 -22.78 -19.51
CA GLU A 354 24.46 -23.78 -20.58
C GLU A 354 24.74 -23.17 -21.96
N PHE A 355 24.27 -21.96 -22.22
CA PHE A 355 24.52 -21.25 -23.48
C PHE A 355 25.89 -20.57 -23.56
N SER A 356 26.61 -20.44 -22.45
CA SER A 356 27.85 -19.63 -22.36
C SER A 356 28.95 -20.02 -23.36
N SER A 357 29.06 -21.29 -23.74
CA SER A 357 30.08 -21.80 -24.65
C SER A 357 29.72 -21.70 -26.14
N PHE A 358 28.53 -21.20 -26.47
CA PHE A 358 28.02 -21.18 -27.84
C PHE A 358 27.84 -19.75 -28.34
N THR A 359 27.98 -19.55 -29.65
CA THR A 359 27.91 -18.22 -30.25
C THR A 359 26.80 -18.07 -31.28
N ASP A 360 26.27 -19.16 -31.84
CA ASP A 360 25.27 -19.11 -32.90
C ASP A 360 23.99 -19.85 -32.52
N PHE A 361 22.87 -19.13 -32.48
CA PHE A 361 21.61 -19.61 -31.94
C PHE A 361 20.45 -19.43 -32.92
N GLN A 362 19.48 -20.35 -32.82
CA GLN A 362 18.21 -20.27 -33.54
C GLN A 362 17.08 -20.53 -32.55
N PHE A 363 16.11 -19.61 -32.50
CA PHE A 363 14.96 -19.71 -31.62
C PHE A 363 13.66 -19.52 -32.37
N TYR A 364 12.64 -20.26 -31.97
CA TYR A 364 11.25 -19.94 -32.26
C TYR A 364 10.63 -19.32 -31.01
N SER A 365 10.05 -18.14 -31.14
CA SER A 365 9.34 -17.44 -30.06
C SER A 365 7.85 -17.46 -30.31
N ASP A 366 7.06 -17.56 -29.25
CA ASP A 366 5.60 -17.52 -29.31
C ASP A 366 5.01 -16.81 -28.07
N GLY A 367 3.90 -16.12 -28.28
CA GLY A 367 3.16 -15.35 -27.29
C GLY A 367 1.66 -15.60 -27.35
N SER A 368 1.09 -16.05 -26.24
CA SER A 368 -0.34 -16.30 -26.11
C SER A 368 -1.02 -15.36 -25.12
N VAL A 369 -2.32 -15.16 -25.29
CA VAL A 369 -3.17 -14.48 -24.31
C VAL A 369 -4.44 -15.28 -24.07
N SER A 370 -4.81 -15.45 -22.81
CA SER A 370 -6.08 -16.03 -22.41
C SER A 370 -6.93 -15.00 -21.66
N ASP A 371 -8.24 -15.21 -21.70
CA ASP A 371 -9.23 -14.52 -20.86
C ASP A 371 -9.15 -12.99 -20.90
N ILE A 372 -8.82 -12.46 -22.07
CA ILE A 372 -8.58 -11.02 -22.26
C ILE A 372 -9.84 -10.22 -21.88
N GLY A 373 -9.65 -9.19 -21.05
CA GLY A 373 -10.75 -8.36 -20.53
C GLY A 373 -11.42 -8.85 -19.27
N THR A 374 -10.93 -9.94 -18.69
CA THR A 374 -11.37 -10.43 -17.38
C THR A 374 -10.28 -10.26 -16.32
N ILE A 375 -10.64 -10.40 -15.04
CA ILE A 375 -9.67 -10.44 -13.93
C ILE A 375 -8.70 -11.63 -14.02
N ASN A 376 -8.99 -12.63 -14.85
CA ASN A 376 -8.14 -13.81 -15.07
C ASN A 376 -7.23 -13.65 -16.29
N SER A 377 -7.25 -12.48 -16.95
CA SER A 377 -6.48 -12.18 -18.16
C SER A 377 -4.98 -12.46 -17.96
N ARG A 378 -4.42 -13.36 -18.77
CA ARG A 378 -3.02 -13.79 -18.66
C ARG A 378 -2.34 -13.76 -20.02
N SER A 379 -1.13 -13.20 -20.07
CA SER A 379 -0.23 -13.28 -21.22
C SER A 379 0.85 -14.32 -20.97
N GLY A 380 0.83 -15.42 -21.72
CA GLY A 380 1.90 -16.42 -21.76
C GLY A 380 2.93 -16.06 -22.82
N PHE A 381 4.21 -16.34 -22.58
CA PHE A 381 5.28 -16.13 -23.55
C PHE A 381 6.30 -17.26 -23.42
N GLY A 382 6.94 -17.63 -24.52
CA GLY A 382 7.92 -18.71 -24.49
C GLY A 382 8.76 -18.78 -25.74
N TRP A 383 9.78 -19.61 -25.68
CA TRP A 383 10.67 -19.85 -26.80
C TRP A 383 11.26 -21.27 -26.75
N LEU A 384 11.68 -21.74 -27.92
CA LEU A 384 12.36 -23.01 -28.13
C LEU A 384 13.64 -22.78 -28.94
N GLN A 385 14.76 -23.27 -28.41
CA GLN A 385 16.04 -23.32 -29.11
C GLN A 385 16.05 -24.51 -30.09
N THR A 386 16.46 -24.29 -31.33
CA THR A 386 16.42 -25.33 -32.39
C THR A 386 17.73 -25.58 -33.13
N ASN A 387 18.80 -24.82 -32.89
CA ASN A 387 20.10 -25.12 -33.50
C ASN A 387 20.63 -26.45 -32.94
N PRO A 388 20.84 -27.49 -33.78
CA PRO A 388 21.26 -28.83 -33.33
C PRO A 388 22.65 -28.87 -32.68
N LEU A 389 23.46 -27.82 -32.84
CA LEU A 389 24.81 -27.73 -32.26
C LEU A 389 24.81 -27.20 -30.82
N VAL A 390 23.65 -26.78 -30.31
CA VAL A 390 23.47 -26.12 -29.00
C VAL A 390 22.44 -26.91 -28.20
N PRO A 391 22.47 -26.88 -26.85
CA PRO A 391 21.43 -27.49 -26.03
C PRO A 391 20.02 -27.02 -26.42
N GLN A 392 19.13 -27.98 -26.70
CA GLN A 392 17.74 -27.74 -27.10
C GLN A 392 16.87 -27.36 -25.89
N LEU A 393 17.15 -26.21 -25.31
CA LEU A 393 16.42 -25.68 -24.17
C LEU A 393 15.15 -24.95 -24.63
N SER A 394 14.17 -24.90 -23.74
CA SER A 394 12.96 -24.12 -23.92
C SER A 394 12.61 -23.39 -22.64
N PHE A 395 11.89 -22.28 -22.78
CA PHE A 395 11.39 -21.53 -21.65
C PHE A 395 9.94 -21.12 -21.87
N THR A 396 9.15 -21.15 -20.79
CA THR A 396 7.80 -20.61 -20.78
C THR A 396 7.58 -19.77 -19.52
N GLY A 397 6.90 -18.65 -19.69
CA GLY A 397 6.57 -17.71 -18.64
C GLY A 397 5.17 -17.14 -18.83
N SER A 398 4.65 -16.49 -17.80
CA SER A 398 3.39 -15.75 -17.93
C SER A 398 3.41 -14.47 -17.11
N THR A 399 2.63 -13.49 -17.56
CA THR A 399 2.38 -12.24 -16.84
C THR A 399 0.88 -12.02 -16.72
N ILE A 400 0.45 -11.51 -15.57
CA ILE A 400 -0.97 -11.25 -15.25
C ILE A 400 -1.37 -9.79 -15.43
N PHE A 401 -0.39 -8.87 -15.47
CA PHE A 401 -0.67 -7.44 -15.56
C PHE A 401 -0.60 -6.95 -17.00
N PHE A 402 -1.62 -6.21 -17.44
CA PHE A 402 -1.68 -5.59 -18.77
C PHE A 402 -1.43 -6.60 -19.91
N SER A 403 -2.10 -7.74 -19.84
CA SER A 403 -1.96 -8.84 -20.80
C SER A 403 -2.37 -8.40 -22.21
N SER A 404 -1.50 -8.63 -23.19
CA SER A 404 -1.78 -8.44 -24.62
C SER A 404 -0.87 -9.32 -25.47
N SER A 405 -1.32 -9.71 -26.66
CA SER A 405 -0.56 -10.61 -27.55
C SER A 405 0.76 -9.96 -27.95
N PHE A 406 0.72 -8.68 -28.32
CA PHE A 406 1.93 -7.93 -28.61
C PHE A 406 2.92 -7.89 -27.43
N LYS A 407 2.43 -7.85 -26.18
CA LYS A 407 3.28 -7.86 -24.99
C LYS A 407 3.92 -9.24 -24.78
N SER A 408 3.15 -10.32 -24.92
CA SER A 408 3.70 -11.68 -24.80
C SER A 408 4.78 -11.95 -25.84
N GLU A 409 4.55 -11.57 -27.08
CA GLU A 409 5.53 -11.70 -28.17
C GLU A 409 6.81 -10.89 -27.89
N SER A 410 6.65 -9.63 -27.48
CA SER A 410 7.79 -8.78 -27.13
C SER A 410 8.58 -9.36 -25.94
N LEU A 411 7.90 -9.97 -24.97
CA LEU A 411 8.55 -10.62 -23.82
C LEU A 411 9.30 -11.89 -24.25
N ALA A 412 8.76 -12.69 -25.16
CA ALA A 412 9.44 -13.87 -25.67
C ALA A 412 10.77 -13.49 -26.33
N ILE A 413 10.79 -12.42 -27.14
CA ILE A 413 12.01 -11.89 -27.74
C ILE A 413 12.99 -11.39 -26.67
N LEU A 414 12.52 -10.57 -25.72
CA LEU A 414 13.37 -10.04 -24.66
C LEU A 414 14.01 -11.16 -23.83
N THR A 415 13.27 -12.21 -23.48
CA THR A 415 13.81 -13.29 -22.64
C THR A 415 14.76 -14.22 -23.39
N ILE A 416 14.69 -14.29 -24.72
CA ILE A 416 15.76 -14.89 -25.53
C ILE A 416 17.04 -14.08 -25.36
N LEU A 417 16.97 -12.76 -25.58
CA LEU A 417 18.16 -11.89 -25.52
C LEU A 417 18.82 -11.85 -24.13
N LEU A 418 18.03 -12.00 -23.06
CA LEU A 418 18.55 -12.02 -21.70
C LEU A 418 19.42 -13.24 -21.36
N VAL A 419 19.21 -14.37 -22.04
CA VAL A 419 19.94 -15.63 -21.75
C VAL A 419 21.11 -15.89 -22.71
N LEU A 420 21.31 -15.00 -23.69
CA LEU A 420 22.39 -15.13 -24.66
C LEU A 420 23.73 -14.61 -24.13
N PRO A 421 24.85 -15.24 -24.52
CA PRO A 421 26.17 -14.69 -24.23
C PRO A 421 26.46 -13.43 -25.05
N PHE A 422 27.39 -12.60 -24.55
CA PHE A 422 27.84 -11.42 -25.27
C PHE A 422 28.43 -11.78 -26.64
N ASN A 423 28.15 -10.94 -27.64
CA ASN A 423 28.58 -11.11 -29.03
C ASN A 423 28.04 -12.37 -29.74
N ALA A 424 26.99 -13.00 -29.21
CA ALA A 424 26.31 -14.09 -29.89
C ALA A 424 25.54 -13.60 -31.13
N THR A 425 25.50 -14.42 -32.17
CA THR A 425 24.58 -14.30 -33.30
C THR A 425 23.33 -15.12 -33.02
N CYS A 426 22.15 -14.54 -33.23
CA CYS A 426 20.89 -15.19 -32.94
C CYS A 426 19.86 -14.92 -34.04
N HIS A 427 19.25 -15.98 -34.55
CA HIS A 427 18.08 -15.92 -35.42
C HIS A 427 16.82 -16.20 -34.62
N ILE A 428 15.93 -15.21 -34.51
CA ILE A 428 14.64 -15.35 -33.81
C ILE A 428 13.53 -15.40 -34.86
N TYR A 429 12.79 -16.50 -34.87
CA TYR A 429 11.61 -16.71 -35.71
C TYR A 429 10.35 -16.45 -34.88
N THR A 430 9.56 -15.45 -35.28
CA THR A 430 8.26 -15.09 -34.70
C THR A 430 7.23 -14.95 -35.81
N ASP A 431 5.98 -15.31 -35.54
CA ASP A 431 4.83 -15.06 -36.42
C ASP A 431 4.22 -13.66 -36.20
N SER A 432 4.73 -12.91 -35.21
CA SER A 432 4.24 -11.58 -34.84
C SER A 432 4.78 -10.49 -35.77
N GLN A 433 4.06 -10.22 -36.87
CA GLN A 433 4.37 -9.12 -37.78
C GLN A 433 4.54 -7.77 -37.05
N ASN A 434 3.72 -7.52 -36.01
CA ASN A 434 3.83 -6.31 -35.20
C ASN A 434 5.19 -6.16 -34.51
N CYS A 435 5.78 -7.27 -34.03
CA CYS A 435 7.11 -7.25 -33.41
C CYS A 435 8.20 -7.00 -34.45
N ILE A 436 8.10 -7.63 -35.62
CA ILE A 436 9.02 -7.42 -36.75
C ILE A 436 9.00 -5.95 -37.19
N ASP A 437 7.81 -5.39 -37.40
CA ASP A 437 7.64 -3.99 -37.82
C ASP A 437 8.19 -3.02 -36.77
N THR A 438 7.93 -3.30 -35.49
CA THR A 438 8.42 -2.45 -34.38
C THR A 438 9.94 -2.50 -34.26
N PHE A 439 10.54 -3.68 -34.41
CA PHE A 439 12.00 -3.85 -34.39
C PHE A 439 12.65 -3.07 -35.53
N ASN A 440 12.18 -3.28 -36.77
CA ASN A 440 12.69 -2.57 -37.96
C ASN A 440 12.53 -1.06 -37.84
N GLN A 441 11.35 -0.58 -37.41
CA GLN A 441 11.11 0.85 -37.22
C GLN A 441 12.09 1.48 -36.21
N ARG A 442 12.44 0.76 -35.15
CA ARG A 442 13.34 1.25 -34.11
C ARG A 442 14.80 1.22 -34.53
N LEU A 443 15.20 0.26 -35.35
CA LEU A 443 16.52 0.24 -35.98
C LEU A 443 16.71 1.43 -36.92
N ASP A 444 15.69 1.77 -37.72
CA ASP A 444 15.76 2.87 -38.68
C ASP A 444 15.67 4.27 -38.04
N LEU A 445 15.11 4.37 -36.83
CA LEU A 445 14.91 5.63 -36.10
C LEU A 445 15.51 5.56 -34.68
N PRO A 446 16.85 5.60 -34.54
CA PRO A 446 17.50 5.48 -33.22
C PRO A 446 17.17 6.66 -32.28
N VAL A 447 16.85 7.84 -32.83
CA VAL A 447 16.48 9.02 -32.06
C VAL A 447 14.98 9.27 -32.15
N ILE A 448 14.25 8.81 -31.14
CA ILE A 448 12.80 9.04 -31.00
C ILE A 448 12.56 10.12 -29.96
N SER A 449 11.70 11.10 -30.26
CA SER A 449 11.33 12.12 -29.27
C SER A 449 10.67 11.48 -28.05
N PRO A 450 10.88 12.01 -26.82
CA PRO A 450 10.31 11.43 -25.60
C PRO A 450 8.79 11.18 -25.69
N ARG A 451 8.07 12.09 -26.36
CA ARG A 451 6.63 11.97 -26.61
C ARG A 451 6.26 10.81 -27.52
N ARG A 452 7.04 10.57 -28.59
CA ARG A 452 6.80 9.46 -29.53
C ARG A 452 7.18 8.13 -28.88
N ARG A 453 8.24 8.11 -28.05
CA ARG A 453 8.64 6.96 -27.22
C ARG A 453 7.53 6.53 -26.27
N LEU A 454 6.92 7.46 -25.53
CA LEU A 454 5.83 7.13 -24.59
C LEU A 454 4.52 6.67 -25.26
N LYS A 455 4.33 6.97 -26.54
CA LYS A 455 3.17 6.50 -27.32
C LYS A 455 3.36 5.08 -27.86
N GLN A 456 4.58 4.57 -27.89
CA GLN A 456 4.85 3.21 -28.33
C GLN A 456 4.35 2.23 -27.27
N ASN A 457 3.56 1.26 -27.71
CA ASN A 457 3.12 0.18 -26.84
C ASN A 457 4.32 -0.61 -26.34
N ASN A 458 4.35 -0.87 -25.03
CA ASN A 458 5.42 -1.65 -24.39
C ASN A 458 6.83 -1.06 -24.59
N PHE A 459 6.95 0.28 -24.67
CA PHE A 459 8.22 0.95 -24.96
C PHE A 459 9.38 0.54 -24.03
N LEU A 460 9.11 0.24 -22.75
CA LEU A 460 10.13 -0.24 -21.79
C LEU A 460 10.75 -1.58 -22.20
N ILE A 461 9.94 -2.52 -22.72
CA ILE A 461 10.42 -3.81 -23.20
C ILE A 461 11.31 -3.60 -24.43
N TRP A 462 10.86 -2.73 -25.35
CA TRP A 462 11.62 -2.41 -26.56
C TRP A 462 12.88 -1.58 -26.31
N ASP A 463 12.89 -0.73 -25.28
CA ASP A 463 14.10 -0.04 -24.83
C ASP A 463 15.13 -1.07 -24.32
N LEU A 464 14.72 -2.11 -23.60
CA LEU A 464 15.63 -3.17 -23.14
C LEU A 464 16.12 -4.09 -24.28
N ILE A 465 15.28 -4.38 -25.27
CA ILE A 465 15.67 -5.18 -26.45
C ILE A 465 16.76 -4.50 -27.28
N LEU A 466 16.80 -3.16 -27.26
CA LEU A 466 17.66 -2.34 -28.13
C LEU A 466 18.75 -1.56 -27.36
N CYS A 467 18.88 -1.77 -26.05
CA CYS A 467 20.02 -1.31 -25.27
C CYS A 467 21.22 -2.22 -25.53
#